data_AF-A0A956A0Z9-F1
#
_entry.id   AF-A0A956A0Z9-F1
#
_cell.length_a   1.000
_cell.length_b   1.000
_cell.length_c   1.000
_cell.angle_alpha   90.00
_cell.angle_beta   90.00
_cell.angle_gamma   90.00
#
_symmetry.space_group_name_H-M   'P 1'
#
loop_
_entity.id
_entity.type
_entity.pdbx_description
1 polymer ?
#
loop_
_entity_poly.entity_id
_entity_poly.type
_entity_poly.pdbx_seq_one_letter_code
_entity_poly.pdbx_strand_id
1 'polypeptide(L)' 'VSCSVTSLERDLAVLLESGRLALTSLEPFALFPFTEHVETLAVLEVPGRAARSSPPIHSI' A
#
# COMPACT_ATOMS: atom_id res chain seq x y z
N VAL A 1 -4.34 3.21 1.78
CA VAL A 1 -5.42 2.22 1.64
C VAL A 1 -6.29 2.67 0.47
N SER A 2 -6.64 1.77 -0.44
CA SER A 2 -7.41 2.08 -1.65
C SER A 2 -8.34 0.92 -2.02
N CYS A 3 -9.57 1.25 -2.44
CA CYS A 3 -10.57 0.33 -2.98
C CYS A 3 -10.49 0.14 -4.50
N SER A 4 -9.60 0.87 -5.17
CA SER A 4 -9.40 0.77 -6.62
C SER A 4 -7.91 0.69 -6.93
N VAL A 5 -7.53 -0.37 -7.64
CA VAL A 5 -6.15 -0.59 -8.08
C VAL A 5 -5.73 0.47 -9.11
N THR A 6 -6.62 0.82 -10.05
CA THR A 6 -6.30 1.79 -11.10
C THR A 6 -6.04 3.20 -10.54
N SER A 7 -6.84 3.68 -9.59
CA SER A 7 -6.55 4.97 -8.96
C SER A 7 -5.29 4.90 -8.11
N LEU A 8 -5.07 3.78 -7.42
CA LEU A 8 -3.85 3.55 -6.63
C LEU A 8 -2.60 3.61 -7.51
N GLU A 9 -2.60 2.96 -8.68
CA GLU A 9 -1.48 3.00 -9.63
C GLU A 9 -1.16 4.43 -10.09
N ARG A 10 -2.17 5.20 -10.47
CA ARG A 10 -2.01 6.59 -10.88
C ARG A 10 -1.41 7.43 -9.74
N ASP A 11 -1.93 7.28 -8.54
CA ASP A 11 -1.48 8.06 -7.39
C ASP A 11 -0.06 7.64 -6.96
N LEU A 12 0.27 6.34 -7.02
CA LEU A 12 1.63 5.84 -6.80
C LEU A 12 2.62 6.40 -7.82
N ALA A 13 2.26 6.48 -9.10
CA ALA A 13 3.14 7.07 -10.11
C ALA A 13 3.57 8.49 -9.74
N VAL A 14 2.63 9.32 -9.28
CA VAL A 14 2.92 10.71 -8.84
C VAL A 14 3.73 10.73 -7.55
N LEU A 15 3.38 9.90 -6.56
CA LEU A 15 4.05 9.91 -5.25
C LEU A 15 5.51 9.42 -5.34
N LEU A 16 5.77 8.47 -6.24
CA LEU A 16 7.09 7.86 -6.40
C LEU A 16 8.00 8.63 -7.37
N GLU A 17 7.44 9.49 -8.24
CA GLU A 17 8.17 10.20 -9.30
C GLU A 17 9.41 10.95 -8.78
N SER A 18 9.29 11.62 -7.64
CA SER A 18 10.39 12.42 -7.06
C SER A 18 11.48 11.59 -6.35
N GLY A 19 11.26 10.29 -6.15
CA GLY A 19 12.13 9.41 -5.35
C GLY A 19 12.16 9.72 -3.85
N ARG A 20 11.40 10.73 -3.37
CA ARG A 20 11.30 11.06 -1.93
C ARG A 20 10.58 9.99 -1.12
N LEU A 21 9.71 9.23 -1.77
CA LEU A 21 8.99 8.10 -1.21
C LEU A 21 9.32 6.85 -2.02
N ALA A 22 9.47 5.73 -1.33
CA ALA A 22 9.56 4.41 -1.90
C ALA A 22 8.38 3.56 -1.43
N LEU A 23 7.77 2.81 -2.33
CA LEU A 23 6.79 1.78 -1.98
C LEU A 23 7.55 0.59 -1.38
N THR A 24 7.27 0.26 -0.12
CA THR A 24 7.99 -0.80 0.62
C THR A 24 7.15 -2.03 0.89
N SER A 25 5.82 -1.90 0.92
CA SER A 25 4.88 -3.02 1.00
C SER A 25 3.60 -2.73 0.23
N LEU A 26 3.02 -3.76 -0.36
CA LEU A 26 1.74 -3.73 -1.05
C LEU A 26 0.97 -5.03 -0.77
N GLU A 27 -0.18 -4.92 -0.12
CA GLU A 27 -0.99 -6.06 0.29
C GLU A 27 -2.45 -5.90 -0.15
N PRO A 28 -3.03 -6.88 -0.87
CA PRO A 28 -4.45 -6.91 -1.17
C PRO A 28 -5.27 -7.57 -0.05
N PHE A 29 -6.50 -7.10 0.13
CA PHE A 29 -7.48 -7.61 1.09
C PHE A 29 -8.82 -7.84 0.38
N ALA A 30 -9.34 -9.06 0.53
CA ALA A 30 -10.69 -9.41 0.12
C ALA A 30 -11.71 -8.98 1.19
N LEU A 31 -11.84 -7.67 1.38
CA LEU A 31 -12.73 -7.10 2.41
C LEU A 31 -14.21 -7.44 2.15
N PHE A 32 -14.57 -7.61 0.87
CA PHE A 32 -15.91 -8.00 0.43
C PHE A 32 -15.83 -9.29 -0.40
N PRO A 33 -15.85 -10.46 0.26
CA PRO A 33 -15.78 -11.75 -0.42
C PRO A 33 -16.89 -11.93 -1.46
N PHE A 34 -16.58 -12.67 -2.52
CA PHE A 34 -17.50 -12.96 -3.63
C PHE A 34 -17.94 -11.74 -4.44
N THR A 35 -17.18 -10.64 -4.36
CA THR A 35 -17.32 -9.48 -5.24
C THR A 35 -16.03 -9.26 -6.02
N GLU A 36 -16.07 -8.42 -7.05
CA GLU A 36 -14.87 -7.99 -7.80
C GLU A 36 -14.02 -6.96 -7.01
N HIS A 37 -14.49 -6.50 -5.85
CA HIS A 37 -13.81 -5.48 -5.05
C HIS A 37 -12.51 -6.02 -4.44
N VAL A 38 -11.43 -5.25 -4.58
CA VAL A 38 -10.15 -5.51 -3.92
C VAL A 38 -9.73 -4.27 -3.14
N GLU A 39 -9.63 -4.40 -1.83
CA GLU A 39 -9.04 -3.36 -0.99
C GLU A 39 -7.53 -3.55 -0.97
N THR A 40 -6.74 -2.48 -0.97
CA THR A 40 -5.28 -2.56 -1.07
C THR A 40 -4.61 -1.64 -0.05
N LEU A 41 -3.65 -2.17 0.70
CA LEU A 41 -2.76 -1.40 1.59
C LEU A 41 -1.40 -1.22 0.90
N ALA A 42 -1.03 0.03 0.66
CA ALA A 42 0.31 0.41 0.22
C ALA A 42 1.04 1.12 1.36
N VAL A 43 2.26 0.71 1.66
CA VAL A 43 3.15 1.35 2.62
C VAL A 43 4.22 2.12 1.86
N LEU A 44 4.29 3.44 2.09
CA LEU A 44 5.31 4.30 1.51
C LEU A 44 6.22 4.84 2.62
N GLU A 45 7.52 4.81 2.38
CA GLU A 45 8.53 5.28 3.32
C GLU A 45 9.49 6.26 2.66
N VAL A 46 10.08 7.14 3.47
CA VAL A 46 11.18 8.00 3.00
C VAL A 46 12.46 7.17 3.02
N PRO A 47 13.16 7.01 1.87
CA PRO A 47 14.40 6.26 1.82
C PRO A 47 15.43 6.76 2.85
N GLY A 48 16.06 5.85 3.58
CA GLY A 48 17.04 6.18 4.62
C GLY A 48 16.45 6.62 5.96
N ARG A 49 15.13 6.78 6.08
CA ARG A 49 14.44 6.87 7.37
C ARG A 49 14.11 5.46 7.81
N ALA A 50 14.69 5.00 8.92
CA ALA A 50 14.35 3.69 9.46
C ALA A 50 12.83 3.59 9.66
N ALA A 51 12.22 2.59 9.02
CA ALA A 51 10.84 2.21 9.24
C ALA A 51 10.62 2.05 10.75
N ARG A 52 9.59 2.70 11.31
CA ARG A 52 9.15 2.30 12.64
C ARG A 52 8.58 0.90 12.49
N SER A 53 9.23 -0.09 13.11
CA SER A 53 8.76 -1.47 13.10
C SER A 53 7.35 -1.51 13.67
N SER A 54 6.36 -1.78 12.82
CA SER A 54 5.03 -2.18 13.28
C SER A 54 5.13 -3.58 13.90
N PRO A 55 4.44 -3.86 15.02
CA PRO A 55 4.41 -5.20 15.59
C PRO A 55 3.80 -6.19 14.58
N PRO A 56 4.16 -7.48 14.65
CA PRO A 56 3.62 -8.49 13.75
C PRO A 56 2.09 -8.52 13.87
N ILE A 57 1.40 -8.33 12.75
CA ILE A 57 -0.04 -8.49 12.66
C ILE A 57 -0.30 -10.00 12.62
N HIS A 58 -0.87 -10.56 13.69
CA HIS A 58 -1.35 -11.94 13.67
C HIS A 58 -2.57 -12.02 12.75
N SER A 59 -2.46 -12.81 11.68
CA SER A 59 -3.59 -13.25 10.88
C SER A 59 -4.58 -14.00 11.79
N ILE A 60 -5.83 -13.55 11.84
CA ILE A 60 -6.96 -14.22 12.49
C ILE A 60 -7.49 -15.30 11.54
#